data_AF-A0A0S7YNI8-F1
#
_entry.id   AF-A0A0S7YNI8-F1
#
_cell.length_a   1.000
_cell.length_b   1.000
_cell.length_c   1.000
_cell.angle_alpha   90.00
_cell.angle_beta   90.00
_cell.angle_gamma   90.00
#
_symmetry.space_group_name_H-M   'P 1'
#
loop_
_entity.id
_entity.type
_entity.pdbx_description
1 polymer ?
#
loop_
_entity_poly.entity_id
_entity_poly.type
_entity_poly.pdbx_seq_one_letter_code
_entity_poly.pdbx_strand_id
1 'polypeptide(L)'
;MKAIRAGDPAAVKQAIREGADPKAPGAYGRTPLHVAADEGNLPLLELLIAKKANVLAADNGGRTPLHLAADKGHDAVIKYLLAHRADI
;
A
#
# COMPACT_ATOMS: atom_id res chain seq x y z
N MET A 1 5.83 9.95 -16.72
CA MET A 1 5.32 9.16 -15.57
C MET A 1 6.51 8.64 -14.78
N LYS A 2 6.77 9.15 -13.56
CA LYS A 2 7.87 8.65 -12.72
C LYS A 2 7.36 7.43 -11.95
N ALA A 3 7.85 6.25 -12.32
CA ALA A 3 7.59 5.02 -11.57
C ALA A 3 8.15 5.16 -10.15
N ILE A 4 7.33 4.86 -9.14
CA ILE A 4 7.77 4.83 -7.75
C ILE A 4 8.71 3.63 -7.60
N ARG A 5 9.97 3.88 -7.24
CA ARG A 5 10.89 2.83 -6.76
C ARG A 5 10.35 2.37 -5.41
N ALA A 6 9.41 1.44 -5.45
CA ALA A 6 8.72 0.87 -4.30
C ALA A 6 9.75 0.07 -3.48
N GLY A 7 10.26 0.69 -2.43
CA GLY A 7 11.25 0.12 -1.53
C GLY A 7 11.63 1.05 -0.38
N ASP A 8 11.35 2.36 -0.51
CA ASP A 8 11.52 3.34 0.57
C ASP A 8 10.16 4.02 0.90
N PRO A 9 9.66 3.88 2.15
CA PRO A 9 8.42 4.51 2.61
C PRO A 9 8.42 6.03 2.43
N ALA A 10 9.57 6.64 2.72
CA ALA A 10 9.73 8.08 2.71
C ALA A 10 9.72 8.58 1.26
N ALA A 11 10.37 7.84 0.35
CA ALA A 11 10.32 8.12 -1.08
C ALA A 11 8.89 7.98 -1.64
N VAL A 12 8.12 6.98 -1.21
CA VAL A 12 6.72 6.80 -1.61
C VAL A 12 5.86 7.96 -1.11
N LYS A 13 5.99 8.33 0.18
CA LYS A 13 5.26 9.46 0.76
C LYS A 13 5.62 10.78 0.07
N GLN A 14 6.90 11.00 -0.23
CA GLN A 14 7.38 12.19 -0.92
C GLN A 14 6.89 12.23 -2.38
N ALA A 15 6.94 11.12 -3.11
CA ALA A 15 6.43 11.04 -4.48
C ALA A 15 4.94 11.37 -4.56
N ILE A 16 4.13 10.87 -3.61
CA ILE A 16 2.68 11.20 -3.56
C ILE A 16 2.47 12.70 -3.29
N ARG A 17 3.29 13.34 -2.46
CA ARG A 17 3.25 14.80 -2.23
C ARG A 17 3.65 15.59 -3.48
N GLU A 18 4.58 15.07 -4.26
CA GLU A 18 5.04 15.64 -5.53
C GLU A 18 4.06 15.37 -6.70
N GLY A 19 2.90 14.77 -6.43
CA GLY A 19 1.84 14.54 -7.41
C GLY A 19 1.91 13.19 -8.13
N ALA A 20 2.72 12.24 -7.65
CA ALA A 20 2.66 10.86 -8.14
C ALA A 20 1.27 10.27 -7.82
N ASP A 21 0.75 9.48 -8.77
CA ASP A 21 -0.51 8.79 -8.58
C ASP A 21 -0.37 7.75 -7.44
N PRO A 22 -1.08 7.90 -6.32
CA PRO A 22 -1.01 6.97 -5.18
C PRO A 22 -1.54 5.56 -5.51
N LYS A 23 -2.14 5.38 -6.69
CA LYS A 23 -2.71 4.10 -7.15
C LYS A 23 -1.83 3.40 -8.18
N ALA A 24 -0.89 4.12 -8.79
CA ALA A 24 -0.07 3.56 -9.85
C ALA A 24 0.83 2.43 -9.29
N PRO A 25 0.83 1.24 -9.90
CA PRO A 25 1.75 0.18 -9.52
C PRO A 25 3.19 0.60 -9.85
N GLY A 26 4.09 0.37 -8.90
CA GLY A 26 5.54 0.45 -9.09
C GLY A 26 6.11 -0.86 -9.63
N ALA A 27 7.40 -1.09 -9.39
CA ALA A 27 8.06 -2.34 -9.78
C ALA A 27 7.35 -3.56 -9.16
N TYR A 28 7.33 -4.67 -9.90
CA TYR A 28 6.70 -5.93 -9.49
C TYR A 28 5.19 -5.85 -9.25
N GLY A 29 4.50 -4.84 -9.79
CA GLY A 29 3.06 -4.66 -9.61
C GLY A 29 2.67 -4.14 -8.23
N ARG A 30 3.65 -3.80 -7.37
CA ARG A 30 3.38 -3.29 -6.02
C ARG A 30 2.88 -1.85 -6.08
N THR A 31 1.68 -1.62 -5.57
CA THR A 31 1.16 -0.26 -5.34
C THR A 31 1.77 0.36 -4.08
N PRO A 32 1.67 1.68 -3.87
CA PRO A 32 2.01 2.32 -2.60
C PRO A 32 1.36 1.67 -1.37
N LEU A 33 0.17 1.09 -1.55
CA LEU A 33 -0.55 0.40 -0.47
C LEU A 33 0.13 -0.93 -0.08
N HIS A 34 0.78 -1.62 -1.03
CA HIS A 34 1.61 -2.79 -0.73
C HIS A 34 2.81 -2.38 0.12
N VAL A 35 3.49 -1.28 -0.22
CA VAL A 35 4.66 -0.78 0.51
C VAL A 35 4.26 -0.43 1.95
N ALA A 36 3.20 0.35 2.12
CA ALA A 36 2.71 0.73 3.43
C ALA A 36 2.35 -0.48 4.30
N ALA A 37 1.81 -1.54 3.69
CA ALA A 37 1.46 -2.76 4.40
C ALA A 37 2.66 -3.65 4.75
N ASP A 38 3.67 -3.76 3.87
CA ASP A 38 4.94 -4.47 4.10
C ASP A 38 5.73 -3.85 5.28
N GLU A 39 5.61 -2.53 5.44
CA GLU A 39 6.34 -1.77 6.46
C GLU A 39 5.57 -1.56 7.77
N GLY A 40 4.29 -1.92 7.82
CA GLY A 40 3.45 -1.65 8.98
C GLY A 40 3.09 -0.16 9.15
N ASN A 41 3.20 0.65 8.09
CA ASN A 41 3.02 2.09 8.13
C ASN A 41 1.53 2.47 8.07
N LEU A 42 0.83 2.30 9.18
CA LEU A 42 -0.60 2.59 9.30
C LEU A 42 -0.98 4.02 8.83
N PRO A 43 -0.27 5.10 9.20
CA PRO A 43 -0.64 6.45 8.74
C PRO A 43 -0.56 6.63 7.22
N LEU A 44 0.41 5.98 6.56
CA LEU A 44 0.49 6.00 5.10
C LEU A 44 -0.64 5.17 4.47
N LEU A 45 -0.97 4.03 5.08
CA LEU A 45 -2.05 3.15 4.66
C LEU A 45 -3.41 3.88 4.71
N GLU A 46 -3.72 4.57 5.80
CA GLU A 46 -4.92 5.40 5.99
C GLU A 46 -5.03 6.48 4.90
N LEU A 47 -3.95 7.21 4.65
CA LEU A 47 -3.90 8.24 3.62
C LEU A 47 -4.21 7.68 2.22
N LEU A 48 -3.66 6.51 1.89
CA LEU A 48 -3.83 5.86 0.60
C LEU A 48 -5.27 5.36 0.41
N ILE A 49 -5.85 4.75 1.45
CA ILE A 49 -7.24 4.27 1.44
C ILE A 49 -8.22 5.45 1.34
N ALA A 50 -7.99 6.54 2.06
CA ALA A 50 -8.76 7.78 1.91
C ALA A 50 -8.70 8.35 0.47
N LYS A 51 -7.60 8.11 -0.26
CA LYS A 51 -7.46 8.44 -1.69
C LYS A 51 -8.04 7.37 -2.63
N LYS A 52 -8.85 6.44 -2.11
CA LYS A 52 -9.49 5.35 -2.85
C LYS A 52 -8.48 4.42 -3.53
N ALA A 53 -7.37 4.10 -2.85
CA ALA A 53 -6.47 3.02 -3.28
C ALA A 53 -7.18 1.66 -3.19
N ASN A 54 -6.90 0.77 -4.13
CA ASN A 54 -7.50 -0.57 -4.15
C ASN A 54 -6.86 -1.47 -3.07
N VAL A 55 -7.61 -1.76 -2.00
CA VAL A 55 -7.19 -2.64 -0.88
C VAL A 55 -7.02 -4.11 -1.29
N LEU A 56 -7.57 -4.49 -2.43
CA LEU A 56 -7.49 -5.84 -3.02
C LEU A 56 -6.48 -5.93 -4.16
N ALA A 57 -5.75 -4.86 -4.46
CA ALA A 57 -4.73 -4.89 -5.51
C ALA A 57 -3.75 -6.05 -5.25
N ALA A 58 -3.44 -6.82 -6.29
CA ALA A 58 -2.47 -7.90 -6.24
C ALA A 58 -1.18 -7.48 -6.96
N ASP A 59 -0.03 -7.77 -6.36
CA ASP A 59 1.28 -7.66 -7.00
C ASP A 59 1.48 -8.77 -8.04
N ASN A 60 2.61 -8.75 -8.76
CA ASN A 60 2.91 -9.75 -9.80
C ASN A 60 3.01 -11.19 -9.25
N GLY A 61 3.17 -11.36 -7.93
CA GLY A 61 3.16 -12.65 -7.26
C GLY A 61 1.79 -13.04 -6.70
N GLY A 62 0.74 -12.28 -7.01
CA GLY A 62 -0.61 -12.51 -6.50
C GLY A 62 -0.80 -12.09 -5.04
N ARG A 63 0.18 -11.42 -4.42
CA ARG A 63 0.07 -10.99 -3.02
C ARG A 63 -0.63 -9.65 -2.94
N THR A 64 -1.57 -9.54 -2.01
CA THR A 64 -2.26 -8.28 -1.70
C THR A 64 -1.56 -7.54 -0.55
N PRO A 65 -1.89 -6.27 -0.25
CA PRO A 65 -1.39 -5.57 0.94
C PRO A 65 -1.57 -6.39 2.22
N LEU A 66 -2.74 -7.03 2.39
CA LEU A 66 -3.01 -7.90 3.55
C LEU A 66 -2.04 -9.10 3.66
N HIS A 67 -1.64 -9.73 2.54
CA HIS A 67 -0.68 -10.83 2.57
C HIS A 67 0.68 -10.35 3.08
N LEU A 68 1.13 -9.17 2.66
CA LEU A 68 2.40 -8.58 3.11
C LEU A 68 2.35 -8.20 4.59
N ALA A 69 1.26 -7.57 5.06
CA ALA A 69 1.11 -7.24 6.47
C ALA A 69 1.06 -8.50 7.36
N ALA A 70 0.39 -9.56 6.91
CA ALA A 70 0.31 -10.83 7.62
C ALA A 70 1.67 -11.55 7.70
N ASP A 71 2.41 -11.60 6.58
CA ASP A 71 3.76 -12.19 6.52
C ASP A 71 4.74 -11.51 7.51
N LYS A 72 4.54 -10.21 7.76
CA LYS A 72 5.37 -9.40 8.66
C LYS A 72 4.84 -9.27 10.10
N GLY A 73 3.62 -9.72 10.38
CA GLY A 73 2.99 -9.61 11.71
C GLY A 73 2.53 -8.21 12.09
N HIS A 74 2.16 -7.36 11.12
CA HIS A 74 1.72 -5.98 11.36
C HIS A 74 0.25 -5.91 11.77
N ASP A 75 -0.07 -6.35 13.00
CA ASP A 75 -1.44 -6.49 13.52
C ASP A 75 -2.34 -5.26 13.32
N ALA A 76 -1.81 -4.05 13.55
CA ALA A 76 -2.59 -2.82 13.40
C ALA A 76 -3.02 -2.59 11.94
N VAL A 77 -2.12 -2.85 10.99
CA VAL A 77 -2.40 -2.77 9.56
C VAL A 77 -3.36 -3.88 9.13
N ILE A 78 -3.18 -5.11 9.62
CA ILE A 78 -4.07 -6.24 9.33
C ILE A 78 -5.51 -5.89 9.74
N LYS A 79 -5.71 -5.45 10.99
CA LYS A 79 -7.02 -5.05 11.50
C LYS A 79 -7.65 -3.94 10.66
N TYR A 80 -6.86 -2.93 10.31
CA TYR A 80 -7.33 -1.82 9.49
C TYR A 80 -7.76 -2.27 8.08
N LEU A 81 -6.94 -3.07 7.41
CA LEU A 81 -7.24 -3.60 6.08
C LEU A 81 -8.47 -4.52 6.09
N LEU A 82 -8.66 -5.34 7.13
CA LEU A 82 -9.84 -6.19 7.27
C LEU A 82 -11.12 -5.38 7.47
N ALA A 83 -11.07 -4.32 8.28
CA ALA A 83 -12.21 -3.42 8.48
C ALA A 83 -12.66 -2.77 7.16
N HIS A 84 -11.73 -2.36 6.31
CA HIS A 84 -12.01 -1.73 5.02
C HIS A 84 -12.23 -2.73 3.87
N ARG A 85 -12.04 -4.04 4.11
CA ARG A 85 -12.47 -5.10 3.18
C ARG A 85 -13.92 -5.50 3.36
N ALA A 86 -14.51 -5.24 4.52
CA ALA A 86 -15.90 -5.55 4.81
C ALA A 86 -16.87 -4.44 4.37
N ASP A 87 -16.35 -3.29 3.93
CA ASP A 87 -17.09 -2.08 3.56
C ASP A 87 -17.08 -1.81 2.03
N ILE A 88 -16.92 -2.86 1.21
CA ILE A 88 -16.94 -2.83 -0.26
C ILE A 88 -17.96 -3.83 -0.79
#